data_AF-A0A6V7JC28-F1
#
_entry.id   AF-A0A6V7JC28-F1
#
_cell.length_a   1.000
_cell.length_b   1.000
_cell.length_c   1.000
_cell.angle_alpha   90.00
_cell.angle_beta   90.00
_cell.angle_gamma   90.00
#
_symmetry.space_group_name_H-M   'P 1'
#
loop_
_entity.id
_entity.type
_entity.pdbx_description
1 polymer ?
#
loop_
_entity_poly.entity_id
_entity_poly.type
_entity_poly.pdbx_seq_one_letter_code
_entity_poly.pdbx_strand_id
1 'polypeptide(L)' 'MKALMLILLSISTPILAELSAVIQTKKGPVRGVILQTVINSVNYTSFKGIPYAKPPTGYRRFK' A
#
# COMPACT_ATOMS: atom_id res chain seq x y z
N MET A 1 19.90 29.70 14.08
CA MET A 1 20.32 28.64 13.13
C MET A 1 19.83 27.25 13.50
N LYS A 2 19.94 26.79 14.77
CA LYS A 2 19.43 25.48 15.21
C LYS A 2 17.92 25.27 14.98
N ALA A 3 17.09 26.29 15.24
CA ALA A 3 15.65 26.24 15.01
C ALA A 3 15.26 26.08 13.53
N LEU A 4 16.03 26.68 12.60
CA LEU A 4 15.78 26.59 11.16
C LEU A 4 16.05 25.17 10.63
N MET A 5 17.11 24.52 11.12
CA MET A 5 17.42 23.11 10.82
C MET A 5 16.34 22.16 11.33
N LEU A 6 15.76 22.41 12.50
CA LEU A 6 14.68 21.59 13.07
C LEU A 6 13.38 21.69 12.25
N ILE A 7 13.07 22.88 11.74
CA ILE A 7 11.88 23.10 10.89
C ILE A 7 12.05 22.40 9.53
N LEU A 8 13.22 22.49 8.89
CA LEU A 8 13.47 21.77 7.62
C LEU A 8 13.38 20.24 7.77
N LEU A 9 13.80 19.68 8.91
CA LEU A 9 13.75 18.23 9.16
C LEU A 9 12.31 17.70 9.35
N SER A 10 11.39 18.54 9.84
CA SER A 10 9.96 18.17 9.96
C SER A 10 9.21 18.15 8.62
N ILE A 11 9.68 18.90 7.62
CA ILE A 11 9.08 18.96 6.28
C ILE A 11 9.52 17.75 5.43
N SER A 12 10.64 17.11 5.77
CA SER A 12 11.24 16.02 4.99
C SER A 12 10.80 14.62 5.42
N THR A 13 9.74 14.45 6.23
CA THR A 13 9.23 13.10 6.47
C THR A 13 8.77 12.52 5.14
N PRO A 14 9.40 11.47 4.60
CA PRO A 14 8.89 10.85 3.38
C PRO A 14 7.47 10.40 3.66
N ILE A 15 6.53 10.73 2.78
CA ILE A 15 5.19 10.15 2.75
C ILE A 15 5.37 8.67 2.44
N LEU A 16 5.70 7.88 3.45
CA LEU A 16 5.65 6.44 3.36
C LEU A 16 4.22 6.07 3.72
N ALA A 17 3.48 5.54 2.74
CA ALA A 17 2.12 5.09 2.97
C ALA A 17 2.11 4.08 4.14
N GLU A 18 1.26 4.34 5.13
CA GLU A 18 1.16 3.49 6.32
C GLU A 18 0.76 2.07 5.89
N LEU A 19 1.42 1.06 6.46
CA LEU A 19 1.11 -0.34 6.13
C LEU A 19 -0.14 -0.80 6.87
N SER A 20 -1.00 -1.57 6.21
CA SER A 20 -2.14 -2.19 6.87
C SER A 20 -1.71 -3.30 7.82
N ALA A 21 -2.66 -3.72 8.67
CA ALA A 21 -2.60 -5.03 9.30
C ALA A 21 -2.48 -6.15 8.25
N VAL A 22 -1.87 -7.27 8.64
CA VAL A 22 -1.83 -8.47 7.80
C VAL A 22 -3.21 -9.15 7.86
N ILE A 23 -3.81 -9.36 6.69
CA ILE A 23 -5.14 -9.98 6.58
C ILE A 23 -4.98 -11.41 6.05
N GLN A 24 -5.66 -12.35 6.70
CA GLN A 24 -5.66 -13.75 6.27
C GLN A 24 -6.67 -13.98 5.15
N THR A 25 -6.24 -14.60 4.06
CA THR A 25 -7.12 -15.05 2.97
C THR A 25 -7.12 -16.57 2.86
N LYS A 26 -8.02 -17.13 2.05
CA LYS A 26 -8.06 -18.58 1.75
C LYS A 26 -6.75 -19.13 1.14
N LYS A 27 -5.90 -18.26 0.58
CA LYS A 27 -4.65 -18.64 -0.12
C LYS A 27 -3.40 -18.10 0.59
N GLY A 28 -3.54 -17.59 1.81
CA GLY A 28 -2.43 -17.08 2.62
C GLY A 28 -2.60 -15.61 3.05
N PRO A 29 -1.68 -15.10 3.88
CA PRO A 29 -1.71 -13.73 4.35
C PRO A 29 -1.38 -12.72 3.26
N VAL A 30 -2.01 -11.55 3.29
CA VAL A 30 -1.72 -10.39 2.43
C VAL A 30 -1.56 -9.14 3.27
N ARG A 31 -0.75 -8.18 2.78
CA ARG A 31 -0.56 -6.87 3.40
C ARG A 31 -0.82 -5.77 2.38
N GLY A 32 -1.58 -4.76 2.79
CA GLY A 32 -1.90 -3.59 1.99
C GLY A 32 -1.25 -2.32 2.53
N VAL A 33 -1.71 -1.19 2.01
CA VAL A 33 -1.35 0.16 2.45
C VAL A 33 -2.61 0.94 2.79
N ILE A 34 -2.53 1.83 3.77
CA ILE A 34 -3.58 2.78 4.10
C ILE A 34 -3.37 4.03 3.23
N LEU A 35 -4.40 4.40 2.49
CA LEU A 35 -4.41 5.54 1.56
C LEU A 35 -5.60 6.43 1.85
N GLN A 36 -5.57 7.66 1.31
CA GLN A 36 -6.66 8.62 1.42
C GLN A 36 -7.32 8.89 0.07
N THR A 37 -8.64 9.08 0.09
CA THR A 37 -9.36 9.62 -1.07
C THR A 37 -9.00 11.08 -1.28
N VAL A 38 -8.96 11.53 -2.54
CA VAL A 38 -8.67 12.95 -2.86
C VAL A 38 -9.75 13.87 -2.29
N ILE A 39 -11.01 13.46 -2.40
CA ILE A 39 -12.16 14.18 -1.85
C ILE A 39 -12.38 13.69 -0.41
N ASN A 40 -12.53 14.62 0.53
CA ASN A 40 -12.81 14.37 1.96
C ASN A 40 -11.74 13.58 2.73
N SER A 41 -10.58 13.29 2.14
CA SER A 41 -9.43 12.65 2.82
C SER A 41 -9.79 11.38 3.60
N VAL A 42 -10.71 10.56 3.05
CA VAL A 42 -11.21 9.37 3.73
C VAL A 42 -10.17 8.26 3.64
N ASN A 43 -9.75 7.74 4.79
CA ASN A 43 -8.82 6.62 4.86
C ASN A 43 -9.48 5.33 4.34
N TYR A 44 -8.75 4.58 3.52
CA TYR A 44 -9.13 3.23 3.10
C TYR A 44 -7.90 2.34 3.01
N THR A 45 -8.08 1.03 3.18
CA THR A 45 -7.00 0.06 3.00
C THR A 45 -6.99 -0.45 1.56
N SER A 46 -5.85 -0.31 0.88
CA SER A 46 -5.66 -0.75 -0.50
C SER A 46 -4.82 -2.03 -0.55
N PHE A 47 -5.43 -3.12 -1.03
CA PHE A 47 -4.74 -4.36 -1.37
C PHE A 47 -4.72 -4.51 -2.89
N LYS A 48 -3.53 -4.53 -3.50
CA LYS A 48 -3.35 -4.58 -4.96
C LYS A 48 -2.61 -5.86 -5.36
N GLY A 49 -2.91 -6.39 -6.54
CA GLY A 49 -2.17 -7.51 -7.12
C GLY A 49 -2.32 -8.85 -6.40
N ILE A 50 -3.40 -9.05 -5.61
CA ILE A 50 -3.65 -10.34 -4.95
C ILE A 50 -3.93 -11.40 -6.03
N PRO A 51 -3.16 -12.48 -6.12
CA PRO A 51 -3.39 -13.54 -7.10
C PRO A 51 -4.66 -14.31 -6.76
N TYR A 52 -5.60 -14.36 -7.71
CA TYR A 52 -6.84 -15.14 -7.58
C TYR A 52 -6.81 -16.44 -8.40
N ALA A 53 -5.85 -16.57 -9.32
CA ALA A 53 -5.67 -17.74 -10.18
C ALA A 53 -4.18 -17.95 -10.49
N LYS A 54 -3.85 -19.07 -11.11
CA LYS A 54 -2.51 -19.29 -11.67
C LYS A 54 -2.32 -18.35 -12.88
N PRO A 55 -1.10 -17.81 -13.12
CA PRO A 55 -0.86 -16.97 -14.29
C PRO A 55 -1.23 -17.71 -15.60
N PRO A 56 -1.96 -17.06 -16.54
CA PRO A 56 -2.40 -17.64 -17.80
C PRO A 56 -1.28 -17.63 -18.85
N THR A 57 -0.11 -18.14 -18.49
CA THR A 57 1.09 -18.17 -19.31
C THR A 57 1.39 -19.59 -19.83
N GLY A 58 2.21 -19.68 -20.88
CA GLY A 58 2.60 -20.97 -21.49
C GLY A 58 1.38 -21.75 -21.99
N TYR A 59 1.29 -23.03 -21.62
CA TYR A 59 0.17 -23.91 -21.99
C TYR A 59 -1.19 -23.48 -21.44
N ARG A 60 -1.22 -22.56 -20.46
CA ARG A 60 -2.46 -21.97 -19.91
C ARG A 60 -2.95 -20.76 -20.70
N ARG A 61 -2.17 -20.27 -21.68
CA ARG A 61 -2.63 -19.20 -22.56
C ARG A 61 -3.80 -19.74 -23.38
N PHE A 62 -4.92 -19.02 -23.36
CA PHE A 62 -6.18 -19.42 -24.01
C PHE A 62 -6.82 -20.70 -23.42
N LYS A 63 -6.65 -20.94 -22.12
CA LYS A 63 -7.30 -22.02 -21.35
C LYS A 63 -8.08 -21.47 -20.17
#